data_AF-A0A7C5HHM5-F1
#
_entry.id   AF-A0A7C5HHM5-F1
#
_cell.length_a   1.000
_cell.length_b   1.000
_cell.length_c   1.000
_cell.angle_alpha   90.00
_cell.angle_beta   90.00
_cell.angle_gamma   90.00
#
_symmetry.space_group_name_H-M   'P 1'
#
loop_
_entity.id
_entity.type
_entity.pdbx_description
1 polymer ?
#
loop_
_entity_poly.entity_id
_entity_poly.type
_entity_poly.pdbx_seq_one_letter_code
_entity_poly.pdbx_strand_id
1 'polypeptide(L)'
;MDFIFAITLHNFPEGMAVGMGYGQEDIFKAFSLTIGIGLQDIPEGLAVGLALLSIGYSKKIAILGVAFSGFVETLSAIFGIYTVSTIGYVLPLGLAFAAGAMFYVIIYEIIPDLQKHGNKDIVVNSLIAGFILMMCLDVTLG
;
A
#
# COMPACT_ATOMS: atom_id res chain seq x y z
N MET A 1 10.73 -9.45 8.13
CA MET A 1 10.94 -9.05 6.73
C MET A 1 10.92 -7.55 6.81
N ASP A 2 12.05 -6.86 6.62
CA ASP A 2 12.14 -5.45 7.01
C ASP A 2 10.95 -4.66 6.43
N PHE A 3 10.24 -3.92 7.30
CA PHE A 3 9.02 -3.15 7.01
C PHE A 3 9.03 -2.44 5.64
N ILE A 4 10.16 -1.85 5.26
CA ILE A 4 10.35 -1.14 3.99
C ILE A 4 10.29 -2.09 2.77
N PHE A 5 10.86 -3.29 2.90
CA PHE A 5 10.83 -4.29 1.84
C PHE A 5 9.42 -4.85 1.64
N ALA A 6 8.66 -5.00 2.73
CA ALA A 6 7.26 -5.41 2.66
C ALA A 6 6.39 -4.40 1.94
N ILE A 7 6.54 -3.12 2.26
CA ILE A 7 5.80 -2.05 1.58
C ILE A 7 6.20 -2.00 0.10
N THR A 8 7.49 -2.07 -0.22
CA THR A 8 7.94 -2.08 -1.63
C THR A 8 7.30 -3.23 -2.44
N LEU A 9 7.15 -4.42 -1.82
CA LEU A 9 6.48 -5.55 -2.45
C LEU A 9 4.95 -5.41 -2.51
N HIS A 10 4.35 -4.60 -1.64
CA HIS A 10 2.91 -4.31 -1.64
C HIS A 10 2.51 -3.32 -2.73
N ASN A 11 3.32 -2.28 -2.94
CA ASN A 11 3.10 -1.26 -3.98
C ASN A 11 3.16 -1.83 -5.41
N PHE A 12 3.81 -2.99 -5.61
CA PHE A 12 3.90 -3.59 -6.94
C PHE A 12 2.55 -4.15 -7.43
N PRO A 13 1.82 -5.01 -6.68
CA PRO A 13 0.47 -5.41 -7.05
C PRO A 13 -0.53 -4.25 -7.15
N GLU A 14 -0.40 -3.21 -6.34
CA GLU A 14 -1.29 -2.03 -6.38
C GLU A 14 -1.15 -1.27 -7.69
N GLY A 15 0.08 -0.91 -8.06
CA GLY A 15 0.30 -0.24 -9.34
C GLY A 15 -0.08 -1.16 -10.51
N MET A 16 0.21 -2.46 -10.46
CA MET A 16 -0.30 -3.40 -11.46
C MET A 16 -1.83 -3.39 -11.56
N ALA A 17 -2.56 -3.33 -10.44
CA ALA A 17 -4.01 -3.26 -10.42
C ALA A 17 -4.53 -1.97 -11.08
N VAL A 18 -3.93 -0.81 -10.77
CA VAL A 18 -4.21 0.47 -11.44
C VAL A 18 -4.00 0.37 -12.95
N GLY A 19 -2.83 -0.10 -13.36
CA GLY A 19 -2.46 -0.24 -14.77
C GLY A 19 -3.37 -1.20 -15.55
N MET A 20 -3.66 -2.36 -14.95
CA MET A 20 -4.55 -3.35 -15.55
C MET A 20 -6.00 -2.88 -15.59
N GLY A 21 -6.44 -2.05 -14.63
CA GLY A 21 -7.74 -1.39 -14.68
C GLY A 21 -7.86 -0.50 -15.92
N TYR A 22 -6.86 0.35 -16.18
CA TYR A 22 -6.86 1.24 -17.35
C TYR A 22 -6.61 0.53 -18.69
N GLY A 23 -6.08 -0.69 -18.68
CA GLY A 23 -5.99 -1.52 -19.88
C GLY A 23 -7.29 -2.26 -20.24
N GLN A 24 -8.35 -2.14 -19.43
CA GLN A 24 -9.70 -2.64 -19.71
C GLN A 24 -10.60 -1.54 -20.29
N GLU A 25 -11.78 -1.91 -20.81
CA GLU A 25 -12.71 -0.96 -21.44
C GLU A 25 -13.42 -0.02 -20.44
N ASP A 26 -13.51 -0.40 -19.17
CA ASP A 26 -14.24 0.34 -18.14
C ASP A 26 -13.36 1.37 -17.42
N ILE A 27 -13.16 2.51 -18.07
CA ILE A 27 -12.34 3.63 -17.57
C ILE A 27 -12.87 4.19 -16.25
N PHE A 28 -14.20 4.15 -16.03
CA PHE A 28 -14.79 4.66 -14.78
C PHE A 28 -14.36 3.80 -13.59
N LYS A 29 -14.41 2.47 -13.71
CA LYS A 29 -13.90 1.58 -12.66
C LYS A 29 -12.39 1.73 -12.44
N ALA A 30 -11.61 1.89 -13.52
CA ALA A 30 -10.17 2.11 -13.41
C ALA A 30 -9.86 3.41 -12.65
N PHE A 31 -10.59 4.48 -12.93
CA PHE A 31 -10.44 5.76 -12.23
C PHE A 31 -10.82 5.66 -10.76
N SER A 32 -11.95 5.02 -10.47
CA SER A 32 -12.39 4.68 -9.12
C SER A 32 -11.34 3.94 -8.30
N LEU A 33 -10.79 2.85 -8.85
CA LEU A 33 -9.70 2.07 -8.24
C LEU A 33 -8.45 2.92 -7.98
N THR A 34 -8.07 3.76 -8.93
CA THR A 34 -6.91 4.64 -8.82
C THR A 34 -7.05 5.66 -7.70
N ILE A 35 -8.24 6.23 -7.52
CA ILE A 35 -8.50 7.13 -6.39
C ILE A 35 -8.47 6.36 -5.07
N GLY A 36 -9.04 5.15 -5.02
CA GLY A 36 -8.99 4.29 -3.83
C GLY A 36 -7.56 3.99 -3.37
N ILE A 37 -6.71 3.51 -4.29
CA ILE A 37 -5.30 3.22 -4.03
C ILE A 37 -4.54 4.51 -3.65
N GLY A 38 -4.66 5.57 -4.45
CA GLY A 38 -3.96 6.83 -4.16
C GLY A 38 -4.33 7.46 -2.81
N LEU A 39 -5.53 7.20 -2.28
CA LEU A 39 -5.93 7.68 -0.95
C LEU A 39 -5.26 6.93 0.21
N GLN A 40 -5.01 5.62 0.07
CA GLN A 40 -4.26 4.85 1.07
C GLN A 40 -2.74 5.04 0.97
N ASP A 41 -2.21 5.34 -0.21
CA ASP A 41 -0.77 5.57 -0.39
C ASP A 41 -0.27 6.80 0.38
N ILE A 42 -1.16 7.76 0.66
CA ILE A 42 -0.83 8.95 1.47
C ILE A 42 -0.46 8.53 2.92
N PRO A 43 -1.34 7.87 3.69
CA PRO A 43 -0.98 7.37 5.01
C PRO A 43 0.15 6.32 4.97
N GLU A 44 0.23 5.49 3.93
CA GLU A 44 1.30 4.49 3.79
C GLU A 44 2.67 5.12 3.57
N GLY A 45 2.76 6.08 2.65
CA GLY A 45 3.97 6.88 2.42
C GLY A 45 4.40 7.67 3.65
N LEU A 46 3.44 8.20 4.42
CA LEU A 46 3.73 8.80 5.72
C LEU A 46 4.32 7.77 6.70
N ALA A 47 3.75 6.56 6.77
CA ALA A 47 4.25 5.49 7.63
C ALA A 47 5.68 5.06 7.25
N VAL A 48 5.99 4.90 5.95
CA VAL A 48 7.35 4.65 5.45
C VAL A 48 8.32 5.76 5.87
N GLY A 49 7.94 7.01 5.65
CA GLY A 49 8.76 8.16 5.98
C GLY A 49 9.07 8.24 7.48
N LEU A 50 8.06 8.03 8.33
CA LEU A 50 8.23 8.02 9.79
C LEU A 50 9.05 6.83 10.28
N ALA A 51 8.90 5.65 9.67
CA ALA A 51 9.70 4.47 10.02
C ALA A 51 11.18 4.66 9.66
N LEU A 52 11.49 5.26 8.50
CA LEU A 52 12.86 5.60 8.13
C LEU A 52 13.48 6.60 9.13
N LEU A 53 12.71 7.59 9.57
CA LEU A 53 13.15 8.54 10.58
C LEU A 53 13.35 7.88 11.95
N SER A 54 12.49 6.94 12.36
CA SER A 54 12.56 6.30 13.67
C SER A 54 13.80 5.41 13.83
N ILE A 55 14.29 4.81 12.74
CA ILE A 55 15.54 4.02 12.73
C ILE A 55 16.80 4.87 12.47
N GLY A 56 16.68 6.20 12.45
CA GLY A 56 17.81 7.12 12.46
C GLY A 56 18.25 7.65 11.09
N TYR A 57 17.51 7.39 10.00
CA TYR A 57 17.83 8.00 8.71
C TYR A 57 17.53 9.51 8.69
N SER A 58 18.28 10.25 7.88
CA SER A 58 18.03 11.69 7.69
C SER A 58 16.70 11.94 6.96
N LYS A 59 16.10 13.11 7.19
CA LYS A 59 14.87 13.54 6.49
C LYS A 59 14.96 13.44 4.96
N LYS A 60 16.14 13.70 4.38
CA LYS A 60 16.37 13.57 2.94
C LYS A 60 16.23 12.12 2.48
N ILE A 61 16.80 11.18 3.24
CA ILE A 61 16.72 9.75 2.93
C ILE A 61 15.29 9.25 3.12
N ALA A 62 14.59 9.69 4.17
CA ALA A 62 13.18 9.36 4.37
C ALA A 62 12.31 9.80 3.18
N ILE A 63 12.45 11.04 2.72
CA ILE A 63 11.72 11.56 1.56
C ILE A 63 12.06 10.77 0.29
N LEU A 64 13.35 10.47 0.06
CA LEU A 64 13.77 9.68 -1.09
C LEU A 64 13.24 8.24 -1.03
N GLY A 65 13.17 7.64 0.15
CA GLY A 65 12.60 6.31 0.35
C GLY A 65 11.11 6.27 0.01
N VAL A 66 10.34 7.26 0.49
CA VAL A 66 8.91 7.39 0.15
C VAL A 66 8.73 7.61 -1.36
N ALA A 67 9.50 8.51 -1.96
CA ALA A 67 9.44 8.76 -3.40
C ALA A 67 9.82 7.52 -4.23
N PHE A 68 10.79 6.74 -3.77
CA PHE A 68 11.19 5.50 -4.44
C PHE A 68 10.10 4.42 -4.34
N SER A 69 9.40 4.32 -3.20
CA SER A 69 8.25 3.42 -3.05
C SER A 69 7.15 3.73 -4.07
N GLY A 70 6.73 5.00 -4.18
CA GLY A 70 5.73 5.41 -5.17
C GLY A 70 6.22 5.29 -6.63
N PHE A 71 7.53 5.36 -6.85
CA PHE A 71 8.10 5.12 -8.18
C PHE A 71 7.95 3.66 -8.62
N VAL A 72 8.08 2.70 -7.71
CA VAL A 72 7.85 1.27 -7.99
C VAL A 72 6.41 1.03 -8.45
N GLU A 73 5.45 1.64 -7.76
CA GLU A 73 4.04 1.58 -8.13
C GLU A 73 3.80 2.14 -9.54
N THR A 74 4.35 3.32 -9.84
CA THR A 74 4.24 3.95 -11.18
C THR A 74 4.77 3.03 -12.28
N LEU A 75 5.94 2.42 -12.07
CA LEU A 75 6.51 1.47 -13.03
C LEU A 75 5.64 0.22 -13.20
N SER A 76 5.11 -0.30 -12.10
CA SER A 76 4.23 -1.46 -12.12
C SER A 76 2.88 -1.17 -12.80
N ALA A 77 2.36 0.07 -12.71
CA ALA A 77 1.17 0.51 -13.44
C ALA A 77 1.40 0.60 -14.94
N ILE A 78 2.53 1.16 -15.38
CA ILE A 78 2.90 1.15 -16.80
C ILE A 78 2.97 -0.29 -17.31
N PHE A 79 3.59 -1.18 -16.55
CA PHE A 79 3.66 -2.60 -16.89
C PHE A 79 2.27 -3.27 -16.93
N GLY A 80 1.40 -2.95 -15.97
CA GLY A 80 0.04 -3.48 -15.84
C GLY A 80 -0.83 -3.20 -17.06
N ILE A 81 -0.71 -2.02 -17.67
CA ILE A 81 -1.46 -1.66 -18.90
C ILE A 81 -1.22 -2.68 -20.02
N TYR A 82 0.03 -3.13 -20.19
CA TYR A 82 0.41 -4.04 -21.29
C TYR A 82 0.18 -5.53 -20.99
N THR A 83 -0.18 -5.87 -19.75
CA THR A 83 -0.21 -7.27 -19.29
C THR A 83 -1.59 -7.80 -18.91
N VAL A 84 -2.65 -7.01 -19.15
CA VAL A 84 -4.05 -7.40 -18.88
C VAL A 84 -4.40 -8.78 -19.41
N SER A 85 -4.03 -9.10 -20.65
CA SER A 85 -4.39 -10.37 -21.32
C SER A 85 -3.51 -11.56 -20.90
N THR A 86 -2.31 -11.33 -20.36
CA THR A 86 -1.33 -12.38 -20.07
C THR A 86 -1.24 -12.72 -18.58
N ILE A 87 -1.47 -11.72 -17.71
CA ILE A 87 -1.23 -11.81 -16.26
C ILE A 87 -2.56 -11.70 -15.47
N GLY A 88 -3.70 -11.52 -16.13
CA GLY A 88 -5.03 -11.41 -15.49
C GLY A 88 -5.35 -12.49 -14.46
N TYR A 89 -4.91 -13.73 -14.69
CA TYR A 89 -5.11 -14.84 -13.74
C TYR A 89 -4.10 -14.88 -12.58
N VAL A 90 -2.94 -14.25 -12.74
CA VAL A 90 -1.86 -14.22 -11.74
C VAL A 90 -2.00 -13.01 -10.82
N LEU A 91 -2.58 -11.90 -11.30
CA LEU A 91 -2.78 -10.69 -10.51
C LEU A 91 -3.54 -10.97 -9.19
N PRO A 92 -4.67 -11.70 -9.15
CA PRO A 92 -5.35 -12.01 -7.89
C PRO A 92 -4.48 -12.78 -6.89
N LEU A 93 -3.62 -13.67 -7.39
CA LEU A 93 -2.67 -14.42 -6.54
C LEU A 93 -1.58 -13.48 -6.00
N GLY A 94 -1.09 -12.55 -6.83
CA GLY A 94 -0.14 -11.53 -6.41
C GLY A 94 -0.72 -10.58 -5.34
N LEU A 95 -1.94 -10.11 -5.54
CA LEU A 95 -2.68 -9.29 -4.58
C LEU A 95 -2.92 -10.05 -3.26
N ALA A 96 -3.34 -11.32 -3.34
CA ALA A 96 -3.54 -12.14 -2.15
C ALA A 96 -2.23 -12.38 -1.37
N PHE A 97 -1.11 -12.59 -2.09
CA PHE A 97 0.21 -12.73 -1.48
C PHE A 97 0.65 -11.43 -0.80
N ALA A 98 0.49 -10.29 -1.46
CA ALA A 98 0.85 -8.98 -0.91
C ALA A 98 -0.03 -8.61 0.29
N ALA A 99 -1.33 -8.89 0.24
CA ALA A 99 -2.24 -8.72 1.38
C ALA A 99 -1.78 -9.56 2.58
N GLY A 100 -1.42 -10.83 2.36
CA GLY A 100 -0.88 -11.69 3.41
C GLY A 100 0.44 -11.19 4.00
N ALA A 101 1.35 -10.69 3.15
CA ALA A 101 2.62 -10.12 3.59
C ALA A 101 2.41 -8.87 4.47
N MET A 102 1.52 -7.96 4.07
CA MET A 102 1.19 -6.78 4.87
C MET A 102 0.49 -7.14 6.17
N PHE A 103 -0.40 -8.13 6.16
CA PHE A 103 -1.04 -8.60 7.38
C PHE A 103 -0.02 -9.16 8.39
N TYR A 104 0.98 -9.92 7.90
CA TYR A 104 2.10 -10.38 8.73
C TYR A 104 2.86 -9.20 9.34
N VAL A 105 3.23 -8.20 8.55
CA VAL A 105 3.99 -7.02 9.01
C VAL A 105 3.19 -6.21 10.04
N ILE A 106 1.90 -6.00 9.79
CA ILE A 106 1.04 -5.28 10.74
C ILE A 106 1.01 -6.00 12.10
N ILE A 107 0.80 -7.33 12.10
CA ILE A 107 0.65 -8.12 13.33
C ILE A 107 1.97 -8.30 14.08
N TYR A 108 3.05 -8.67 13.37
CA TYR A 108 4.30 -9.07 14.01
C TYR A 108 5.27 -7.91 14.22
N GLU A 109 5.16 -6.85 13.43
CA GLU A 109 6.11 -5.73 13.46
C GLU A 109 5.44 -4.45 13.97
N ILE A 110 4.38 -3.96 13.28
CA ILE A 110 3.79 -2.64 13.57
C ILE A 110 3.05 -2.58 14.92
N ILE A 111 2.06 -3.45 15.14
CA ILE A 111 1.23 -3.41 16.37
C ILE A 111 2.10 -3.59 17.63
N PRO A 112 3.01 -4.59 17.71
CA PRO A 112 3.86 -4.76 18.88
C PRO A 112 4.79 -3.57 19.11
N ASP A 113 5.33 -2.96 18.06
CA ASP A 113 6.21 -1.80 18.18
C ASP A 113 5.47 -0.55 18.68
N LEU A 114 4.28 -0.28 18.14
CA LEU A 114 3.42 0.82 18.58
C LEU A 114 2.99 0.65 20.05
N GLN A 115 2.69 -0.58 20.48
CA GLN A 115 2.31 -0.86 21.87
C GLN A 115 3.48 -0.77 22.86
N LYS A 116 4.74 -0.91 22.41
CA LYS A 116 5.92 -0.71 23.27
C LYS A 116 6.13 0.76 23.63
N HIS A 117 5.83 1.66 22.70
CA HIS A 117 6.14 3.09 22.83
C HIS A 117 4.90 3.97 23.07
N GLY A 118 3.70 3.44 22.86
CA GLY A 118 2.43 4.18 22.92
C GLY A 118 1.40 3.62 23.90
N ASN A 119 0.29 4.34 24.04
CA ASN A 119 -0.86 3.87 24.80
C ASN A 119 -1.62 2.81 23.99
N LYS A 120 -1.78 1.61 24.56
CA LYS A 120 -2.46 0.47 23.91
C LYS A 120 -3.86 0.82 23.39
N ASP A 121 -4.63 1.60 24.14
CA ASP A 121 -5.99 1.99 23.75
C ASP A 121 -5.97 2.91 22.53
N ILE A 122 -5.02 3.85 22.47
CA ILE A 122 -4.85 4.74 21.31
C ILE A 122 -4.46 3.92 20.08
N VAL A 123 -3.49 3.00 20.20
CA VAL A 123 -3.05 2.15 19.08
C VAL A 123 -4.20 1.34 18.50
N VAL A 124 -4.99 0.69 19.37
CA VAL A 124 -6.15 -0.11 18.94
C VAL A 124 -7.23 0.76 18.31
N ASN A 125 -7.57 1.90 18.92
CA ASN A 125 -8.59 2.81 18.39
C ASN A 125 -8.17 3.42 17.04
N SER A 126 -6.90 3.78 16.87
CA SER A 126 -6.37 4.27 15.59
C SER A 126 -6.39 3.20 14.51
N LEU A 127 -6.06 1.94 14.84
CA LEU A 127 -6.16 0.81 13.91
C LEU A 127 -7.61 0.58 13.44
N ILE A 128 -8.57 0.54 14.39
CA ILE A 128 -9.98 0.35 14.08
C ILE A 128 -10.52 1.51 13.24
N ALA A 129 -10.20 2.76 13.61
CA ALA A 129 -10.62 3.93 12.85
C ALA A 129 -10.06 3.94 11.42
N GLY A 130 -8.78 3.61 11.26
CA GLY A 130 -8.14 3.49 9.94
C GLY A 130 -8.76 2.40 9.09
N PHE A 131 -9.03 1.22 9.67
CA PHE A 131 -9.69 0.12 8.98
C PHE A 131 -11.10 0.50 8.51
N ILE A 132 -11.91 1.11 9.38
CA ILE A 132 -13.26 1.58 9.03
C ILE A 132 -13.20 2.61 7.90
N LEU A 133 -12.29 3.58 8.00
CA LEU A 133 -12.12 4.60 6.96
C LEU A 133 -11.79 3.96 5.61
N MET A 134 -10.84 3.01 5.58
CA MET A 134 -10.48 2.30 4.35
C MET A 134 -11.64 1.48 3.79
N MET A 135 -12.42 0.80 4.63
CA MET A 135 -13.60 0.07 4.17
C MET A 135 -14.70 0.99 3.64
N CYS A 136 -14.88 2.16 4.23
CA CYS A 136 -15.79 3.16 3.68
C CYS A 136 -15.31 3.66 2.31
N LEU A 137 -14.02 3.94 2.15
CA LEU A 137 -13.44 4.35 0.87
C LEU A 137 -13.59 3.26 -0.20
N ASP A 138 -13.27 2.01 0.13
CA ASP A 138 -13.43 0.87 -0.78
C ASP A 138 -14.87 0.71 -1.28
N VAL A 139 -15.85 0.70 -0.36
CA VAL A 139 -17.27 0.54 -0.72
C VAL A 139 -17.84 1.75 -1.46
N THR A 140 -17.30 2.95 -1.23
CA THR A 140 -17.83 4.17 -1.87
C THR A 140 -17.19 4.49 -3.20
N LEU A 141 -15.93 4.10 -3.40
CA LEU A 141 -15.17 4.35 -4.62
C LEU A 141 -15.15 3.13 -5.54
N GLY A 142 -15.30 1.91 -5.04
CA GLY A 142 -15.28 0.65 -5.80
C GLY A 142 -16.61 0.23 -6.39
#